data_AF-A0A5K3ES49-F1
#
_entry.id   AF-A0A5K3ES49-F1
#
_cell.length_a   1.000
_cell.length_b   1.000
_cell.length_c   1.000
_cell.angle_alpha   90.00
_cell.angle_beta   90.00
_cell.angle_gamma   90.00
#
_symmetry.space_group_name_H-M   'P 1'
#
loop_
_entity.id
_entity.type
_entity.pdbx_description
1 polymer ?
#
loop_
_entity_poly.entity_id
_entity_poly.type
_entity_poly.pdbx_seq_one_letter_code
_entity_poly.pdbx_strand_id
1 'polypeptide(L)'
;SEFAKERERVEKRRAFLKLRRQQQTERELDGYIEWIQRAEEAILAEEQTTVAEKSRILRAHRRANKTITNGKMCFEHKINNLEFGNRRRFMTIRSGHCCRMLKRIRLKCRVLIKSQAFYLLVLSVVFLNAICVAIEHVGQPTWLSDFLYYAEFVFLGLFLTEMLFKIFAFGFALYFKSSFNIFDCVVVLASFFEVVWQL
;
A
#
# COMPACT_ATOMS: atom_id res chain seq x y z
N SER A 1 -3.47 -23.95 49.72
CA SER A 1 -4.55 -24.94 49.54
C SER A 1 -4.38 -25.62 48.18
N GLU A 2 -4.61 -26.93 48.08
CA GLU A 2 -4.53 -27.65 46.78
C GLU A 2 -5.46 -27.04 45.72
N PHE A 3 -6.61 -26.52 46.14
CA PHE A 3 -7.54 -25.77 45.29
C PHE A 3 -6.91 -24.57 44.57
N ALA A 4 -5.99 -23.84 45.19
CA ALA A 4 -5.32 -22.71 44.55
C ALA A 4 -4.39 -23.18 43.42
N LYS A 5 -3.64 -24.27 43.66
CA LYS A 5 -2.75 -24.88 42.64
C LYS A 5 -3.53 -25.48 41.47
N GLU A 6 -4.72 -26.02 41.72
CA GLU A 6 -5.59 -26.56 40.67
C GLU A 6 -6.24 -25.44 39.84
N ARG A 7 -6.70 -24.35 40.49
CA ARG A 7 -7.20 -23.17 39.77
C ARG A 7 -6.16 -22.58 38.82
N GLU A 8 -4.93 -22.41 39.30
CA GLU A 8 -3.83 -21.88 38.48
C GLU A 8 -3.52 -22.80 37.28
N ARG A 9 -3.57 -24.13 37.47
CA ARG A 9 -3.41 -25.11 36.37
C ARG A 9 -4.55 -25.00 35.34
N VAL A 10 -5.79 -24.87 35.80
CA VAL A 10 -6.95 -24.70 34.91
C VAL A 10 -6.86 -23.39 34.14
N GLU A 11 -6.45 -22.29 34.78
CA GLU A 11 -6.27 -20.99 34.14
C GLU A 11 -5.16 -21.02 33.08
N LYS A 12 -4.00 -21.61 33.38
CA LYS A 12 -2.91 -21.80 32.41
C LYS A 12 -3.36 -22.62 31.19
N ARG A 13 -4.11 -23.71 31.41
CA ARG A 13 -4.67 -24.53 30.32
C ARG A 13 -5.67 -23.73 29.47
N ARG A 14 -6.56 -22.95 30.10
CA ARG A 14 -7.52 -22.10 29.39
C ARG A 14 -6.82 -21.01 28.57
N ALA A 15 -5.82 -20.35 29.15
CA ALA A 15 -5.01 -19.35 28.46
C ALA A 15 -4.28 -19.94 27.26
N PHE A 16 -3.64 -21.11 27.43
CA PHE A 16 -2.99 -21.82 26.33
C PHE A 16 -3.95 -22.19 25.20
N LEU A 17 -5.12 -22.75 25.52
CA LEU A 17 -6.14 -23.09 24.52
C LEU A 17 -6.72 -21.86 23.82
N LYS A 18 -6.82 -20.73 24.52
CA LYS A 18 -7.26 -19.46 23.94
C LYS A 18 -6.21 -18.91 22.96
N LEU A 19 -4.94 -18.91 23.36
CA LEU A 19 -3.82 -18.48 22.52
C LEU A 19 -3.73 -19.32 21.24
N ARG A 20 -3.81 -20.66 21.37
CA ARG A 20 -3.76 -21.58 20.23
C ARG A 20 -4.91 -21.34 19.24
N ARG A 21 -6.11 -21.06 19.76
CA ARG A 21 -7.27 -20.69 18.92
C ARG A 21 -7.02 -19.38 18.19
N GLN A 22 -6.51 -18.35 18.85
CA GLN A 22 -6.18 -17.07 18.21
C GLN A 22 -5.14 -17.24 17.09
N GLN A 23 -4.05 -17.94 17.35
CA GLN A 23 -3.03 -18.23 16.33
C GLN A 23 -3.56 -19.06 15.16
N GLN A 24 -4.56 -19.91 15.39
CA GLN A 24 -5.20 -20.65 14.32
C GLN A 24 -6.12 -19.75 13.49
N THR A 25 -6.94 -18.92 14.13
CA THR A 25 -7.79 -17.95 13.44
C THR A 25 -6.98 -16.95 12.63
N GLU A 26 -5.83 -16.48 13.14
CA GLU A 26 -4.92 -15.59 12.40
C GLU A 26 -4.37 -16.28 11.15
N ARG A 27 -3.92 -17.54 11.25
CA ARG A 27 -3.44 -18.31 10.09
C ARG A 27 -4.54 -18.57 9.05
N GLU A 28 -5.74 -18.91 9.51
CA GLU A 28 -6.90 -19.10 8.63
C GLU A 28 -7.26 -17.78 7.92
N LEU A 29 -7.24 -16.66 8.64
CA LEU A 29 -7.49 -15.33 8.09
C LEU A 29 -6.44 -14.94 7.04
N ASP A 30 -5.16 -15.17 7.33
CA ASP A 30 -4.07 -14.93 6.38
C ASP A 30 -4.27 -15.76 5.10
N GLY A 31 -4.66 -17.03 5.24
CA GLY A 31 -5.04 -17.88 4.13
C GLY A 31 -6.20 -17.28 3.32
N TYR A 32 -7.31 -16.90 3.96
CA TYR A 32 -8.44 -16.29 3.27
C TYR A 32 -8.06 -15.00 2.53
N ILE A 33 -7.22 -14.15 3.13
CA ILE A 33 -6.72 -12.93 2.49
C ILE A 33 -5.94 -13.28 1.20
N GLU A 34 -5.09 -14.30 1.23
CA GLU A 34 -4.33 -14.72 0.05
C GLU A 34 -5.23 -15.25 -1.07
N TRP A 35 -6.26 -16.04 -0.73
CA TRP A 35 -7.26 -16.48 -1.70
C TRP A 35 -8.01 -15.31 -2.34
N ILE A 36 -8.44 -14.34 -1.53
CA ILE A 36 -9.11 -13.13 -2.03
C ILE A 36 -8.19 -12.33 -2.96
N GLN A 37 -6.94 -12.13 -2.57
CA GLN A 37 -5.95 -11.41 -3.39
C GLN A 37 -5.71 -12.11 -4.73
N ARG A 38 -5.55 -13.43 -4.71
CA ARG A 38 -5.38 -14.26 -5.92
C ARG A 38 -6.60 -14.11 -6.86
N ALA A 39 -7.80 -14.11 -6.30
CA ALA A 39 -9.03 -13.92 -7.06
C ALA A 39 -9.12 -12.50 -7.65
N GLU A 40 -8.78 -11.46 -6.88
CA GLU A 40 -8.74 -10.08 -7.37
C GLU A 40 -7.73 -9.90 -8.51
N GLU A 41 -6.55 -10.51 -8.42
CA GLU A 41 -5.54 -10.49 -9.47
C GLU A 41 -6.02 -11.14 -10.77
N ALA A 42 -6.69 -12.29 -10.67
CA ALA A 42 -7.27 -12.99 -11.82
C ALA A 42 -8.35 -12.15 -12.53
N ILE A 43 -9.25 -11.55 -11.75
CA ILE A 43 -10.30 -10.65 -12.28
C ILE A 43 -9.68 -9.44 -12.99
N LEU A 44 -8.62 -8.86 -12.42
CA LEU A 44 -7.93 -7.72 -13.03
C LEU A 44 -7.17 -8.09 -14.31
N ALA A 45 -6.70 -9.33 -14.43
CA ALA A 45 -6.07 -9.83 -15.66
C ALA A 45 -7.12 -10.02 -16.77
N GLU A 46 -8.29 -10.57 -16.43
CA GLU A 46 -9.41 -10.76 -17.36
C GLU A 46 -10.04 -9.43 -17.83
N GLU A 47 -10.13 -8.43 -16.95
CA GLU A 47 -10.60 -7.09 -17.34
C GLU A 47 -9.62 -6.42 -18.33
N GLN A 48 -8.32 -6.68 -18.21
CA GLN A 48 -7.31 -6.11 -19.13
C GLN A 48 -7.40 -6.68 -20.53
N THR A 49 -7.57 -8.00 -20.68
CA THR A 49 -7.77 -8.61 -22.00
C THR A 49 -9.04 -8.05 -22.64
N THR A 50 -10.11 -7.94 -21.84
CA THR A 50 -11.38 -7.37 -22.29
C THR A 50 -11.26 -5.89 -22.68
N VAL A 51 -10.53 -5.06 -21.94
CA VAL A 51 -10.32 -3.64 -22.26
C VAL A 51 -9.36 -3.47 -23.45
N ALA A 52 -8.29 -4.26 -23.53
CA ALA A 52 -7.38 -4.26 -24.68
C ALA A 52 -8.13 -4.66 -25.95
N GLU A 53 -8.97 -5.69 -25.88
CA GLU A 53 -9.81 -6.15 -26.98
C GLU A 53 -10.88 -5.12 -27.35
N LYS A 54 -11.60 -4.58 -26.35
CA LYS A 54 -12.53 -3.45 -26.56
C LYS A 54 -11.85 -2.25 -27.19
N SER A 55 -10.61 -1.94 -26.80
CA SER A 55 -9.84 -0.81 -27.34
C SER A 55 -9.42 -1.05 -28.80
N ARG A 56 -9.10 -2.29 -29.17
CA ARG A 56 -8.84 -2.69 -30.55
C ARG A 56 -10.08 -2.56 -31.41
N ILE A 57 -11.22 -3.06 -30.94
CA ILE A 57 -12.51 -2.97 -31.62
C ILE A 57 -12.93 -1.49 -31.79
N LEU A 58 -12.80 -0.65 -30.76
CA LEU A 58 -13.12 0.78 -30.84
C LEU A 58 -12.22 1.55 -31.80
N ARG A 59 -10.92 1.22 -31.84
CA ARG A 59 -9.97 1.82 -32.80
C ARG A 59 -10.28 1.39 -34.24
N ALA A 60 -10.67 0.13 -34.46
CA ALA A 60 -11.11 -0.37 -35.75
C ALA A 60 -12.41 0.33 -36.21
N HIS A 61 -13.40 0.44 -35.33
CA HIS A 61 -14.66 1.13 -35.61
C HIS A 61 -14.47 2.62 -35.87
N ARG A 62 -13.55 3.29 -35.15
CA ARG A 62 -13.21 4.70 -35.40
C ARG A 62 -12.52 4.91 -36.75
N ARG A 63 -11.72 3.95 -37.22
CA ARG A 63 -11.12 3.97 -38.57
C ARG A 63 -12.18 3.80 -39.66
N ALA A 64 -13.12 2.87 -39.47
CA ALA A 64 -14.24 2.67 -40.38
C ALA A 64 -15.18 3.90 -40.47
N ASN A 65 -15.49 4.53 -39.34
CA ASN A 65 -16.37 5.72 -39.33
C ASN A 65 -15.71 6.97 -39.93
N LYS A 66 -14.38 7.09 -39.89
CA LYS A 66 -13.66 8.24 -40.48
C LYS A 66 -13.75 8.26 -42.01
N THR A 67 -13.94 7.10 -42.63
CA THR A 67 -14.17 6.96 -44.08
C THR A 67 -15.61 7.26 -44.49
N ILE A 68 -16.59 7.12 -43.58
CA ILE A 68 -18.02 7.37 -43.84
C ILE A 68 -18.39 8.86 -43.73
N THR A 69 -17.69 9.64 -42.89
CA THR A 69 -17.96 11.09 -42.70
C THR A 69 -17.56 11.99 -43.87
N ASN A 70 -16.79 11.51 -44.85
CA ASN A 70 -16.50 12.27 -46.07
C ASN A 70 -17.60 12.15 -47.14
N GLY A 71 -18.67 11.37 -46.89
CA GLY A 71 -19.69 11.06 -47.91
C GLY A 71 -21.16 11.34 -47.56
N LYS A 72 -21.50 11.82 -46.36
CA LYS A 72 -22.92 12.07 -46.00
C LYS A 72 -23.11 13.36 -45.19
N MET A 73 -23.07 14.48 -45.90
CA MET A 73 -23.96 15.59 -45.63
C MET A 73 -25.29 15.27 -46.32
N CYS A 74 -26.24 14.62 -45.64
CA CYS A 74 -27.68 14.67 -45.95
C CYS A 74 -28.49 13.82 -44.95
N PHE A 75 -29.55 14.42 -44.38
CA PHE A 75 -30.73 13.75 -43.77
C PHE A 75 -30.49 12.97 -42.46
N GLU A 76 -31.26 13.07 -41.37
CA GLU A 76 -32.60 13.61 -41.14
C GLU A 76 -32.79 13.87 -39.63
N HIS A 77 -33.59 14.88 -39.34
CA HIS A 77 -34.03 15.31 -38.03
C HIS A 77 -35.35 14.59 -37.69
N LYS A 78 -35.30 13.60 -36.79
CA LYS A 78 -36.40 13.12 -35.90
C LYS A 78 -35.82 11.90 -35.18
N ILE A 79 -35.76 11.82 -33.85
CA ILE A 79 -36.88 11.86 -32.91
C ILE A 79 -36.34 12.38 -31.57
N ASN A 80 -36.86 13.52 -31.13
CA ASN A 80 -36.92 13.85 -29.72
C ASN A 80 -38.09 13.10 -29.09
N ASN A 81 -37.85 12.62 -27.87
CA ASN A 81 -38.82 12.25 -26.84
C ASN A 81 -39.61 10.94 -27.02
N LEU A 82 -39.13 9.89 -26.36
CA LEU A 82 -39.93 9.24 -25.32
C LEU A 82 -39.03 8.70 -24.20
N GLU A 83 -39.01 9.42 -23.09
CA GLU A 83 -38.47 8.98 -21.81
C GLU A 83 -39.28 7.80 -21.26
N PHE A 84 -38.61 6.80 -20.66
CA PHE A 84 -38.93 6.38 -19.30
C PHE A 84 -37.84 5.50 -18.69
N GLY A 85 -37.33 5.90 -17.52
CA GLY A 85 -36.80 4.97 -16.52
C GLY A 85 -35.33 4.54 -16.63
N ASN A 86 -34.39 5.36 -16.17
CA ASN A 86 -33.72 5.07 -14.89
C ASN A 86 -32.76 6.22 -14.48
N ARG A 87 -33.28 7.06 -13.59
CA ARG A 87 -32.66 8.21 -12.96
C ARG A 87 -31.67 7.79 -11.86
N ARG A 88 -30.64 7.00 -12.21
CA ARG A 88 -29.50 6.61 -11.34
C ARG A 88 -28.14 6.67 -12.04
N ARG A 89 -27.96 7.59 -13.01
CA ARG A 89 -26.69 7.80 -13.74
C ARG A 89 -26.05 9.16 -13.49
N PHE A 90 -26.28 9.75 -12.32
CA PHE A 90 -25.56 10.95 -11.88
C PHE A 90 -24.34 10.52 -11.03
N MET A 91 -23.14 10.90 -11.48
CA MET A 91 -21.83 10.78 -10.80
C MET A 91 -21.17 9.39 -10.63
N THR A 92 -20.69 8.73 -11.70
CA THR A 92 -19.61 7.70 -11.54
C THR A 92 -18.56 7.62 -12.66
N ILE A 93 -18.68 8.36 -13.76
CA ILE A 93 -17.92 8.03 -14.98
C ILE A 93 -16.51 8.66 -15.08
N ARG A 94 -16.13 9.62 -14.22
CA ARG A 94 -14.76 10.18 -14.22
C ARG A 94 -13.81 9.59 -13.15
N SER A 95 -14.33 8.77 -12.24
CA SER A 95 -13.57 8.14 -11.12
C SER A 95 -13.12 6.70 -11.40
N GLY A 96 -13.60 6.07 -12.49
CA GLY A 96 -13.34 4.65 -12.75
C GLY A 96 -11.87 4.32 -13.04
N HIS A 97 -11.11 5.20 -13.68
CA HIS A 97 -9.70 4.92 -14.02
C HIS A 97 -8.76 5.15 -12.83
N CYS A 98 -8.98 6.20 -12.05
CA CYS A 98 -8.24 6.50 -10.82
C CYS A 98 -8.48 5.41 -9.76
N CYS A 99 -9.74 5.06 -9.49
CA CYS A 99 -10.09 4.03 -8.52
C CYS A 99 -9.52 2.64 -8.89
N ARG A 100 -9.49 2.29 -10.19
CA ARG A 100 -8.83 1.07 -10.69
C ARG A 100 -7.30 1.12 -10.58
N MET A 101 -6.69 2.27 -10.81
CA MET A 101 -5.24 2.42 -10.65
C MET A 101 -4.83 2.36 -9.18
N LEU A 102 -5.55 3.02 -8.28
CA LEU A 102 -5.31 2.94 -6.83
C LEU A 102 -5.47 1.51 -6.30
N LYS A 103 -6.47 0.74 -6.75
CA LYS A 103 -6.58 -0.69 -6.40
C LYS A 103 -5.35 -1.49 -6.84
N ARG A 104 -4.84 -1.24 -8.05
CA ARG A 104 -3.62 -1.91 -8.56
C ARG A 104 -2.36 -1.50 -7.81
N ILE A 105 -2.18 -0.21 -7.50
CA ILE A 105 -1.04 0.24 -6.69
C ILE A 105 -1.13 -0.39 -5.30
N ARG A 106 -2.31 -0.47 -4.69
CA ARG A 106 -2.52 -1.11 -3.39
C ARG A 106 -2.17 -2.60 -3.39
N LEU A 107 -2.52 -3.34 -4.45
CA LEU A 107 -2.14 -4.75 -4.61
C LEU A 107 -0.62 -4.90 -4.80
N LYS A 108 -0.01 -4.11 -5.69
CA LYS A 108 1.45 -4.12 -5.88
C LYS A 108 2.21 -3.75 -4.61
N CYS A 109 1.76 -2.73 -3.88
CA CYS A 109 2.34 -2.36 -2.59
C CYS A 109 2.23 -3.48 -1.56
N ARG A 110 1.11 -4.23 -1.52
CA ARG A 110 0.97 -5.39 -0.63
C ARG A 110 1.93 -6.52 -0.97
N VAL A 111 2.14 -6.78 -2.25
CA VAL A 111 3.13 -7.78 -2.71
C VAL A 111 4.56 -7.31 -2.39
N LEU A 112 4.87 -6.03 -2.59
CA LEU A 112 6.18 -5.46 -2.23
C LEU A 112 6.45 -5.55 -0.73
N ILE A 113 5.46 -5.26 0.11
CA ILE A 113 5.64 -5.28 1.58
C ILE A 113 5.71 -6.70 2.14
N LYS A 114 5.04 -7.67 1.51
CA LYS A 114 5.23 -9.10 1.83
C LYS A 114 6.58 -9.63 1.34
N SER A 115 7.30 -8.90 0.50
CA SER A 115 8.61 -9.34 0.02
C SER A 115 9.64 -9.26 1.14
N GLN A 116 10.39 -10.35 1.30
CA GLN A 116 11.59 -10.39 2.16
C GLN A 116 12.58 -9.26 1.82
N ALA A 117 12.57 -8.78 0.57
CA ALA A 117 13.40 -7.66 0.13
C ALA A 117 13.05 -6.35 0.84
N PHE A 118 11.78 -6.09 1.16
CA PHE A 118 11.38 -4.88 1.88
C PHE A 118 11.85 -4.93 3.33
N TYR A 119 11.69 -6.07 3.99
CA TYR A 119 12.24 -6.29 5.34
C TYR A 119 13.76 -6.09 5.37
N LEU A 120 14.49 -6.66 4.41
CA LEU A 120 15.94 -6.50 4.32
C LEU A 120 16.38 -5.07 3.98
N LEU A 121 15.60 -4.33 3.20
CA LEU A 121 15.88 -2.92 2.89
C LEU A 121 15.73 -2.06 4.14
N VAL A 122 14.62 -2.20 4.87
CA VAL A 122 14.41 -1.44 6.13
C VAL A 122 15.52 -1.78 7.13
N LEU A 123 15.82 -3.07 7.28
CA LEU A 123 16.88 -3.52 8.17
C LEU A 123 18.25 -2.98 7.78
N SER A 124 18.55 -2.89 6.47
CA SER A 124 19.83 -2.34 6.01
C SER A 124 19.95 -0.84 6.28
N VAL A 125 18.86 -0.07 6.13
CA VAL A 125 18.87 1.37 6.43
C VAL A 125 19.12 1.62 7.92
N VAL A 126 18.45 0.87 8.81
CA VAL A 126 18.68 0.97 10.26
C VAL A 126 20.12 0.59 10.62
N PHE A 127 20.64 -0.48 10.01
CA PHE A 127 22.00 -0.94 10.25
C PHE A 127 23.06 0.07 9.79
N LEU A 128 22.86 0.67 8.61
CA LEU A 128 23.76 1.70 8.09
C LEU A 128 23.72 2.97 8.94
N ASN A 129 22.53 3.38 9.43
CA ASN A 129 22.42 4.50 10.35
C ASN A 129 23.18 4.23 11.66
N ALA A 130 23.05 3.03 12.22
CA ALA A 130 23.80 2.63 13.41
C ALA A 130 25.32 2.64 13.19
N ILE A 131 25.79 2.27 11.99
CA ILE A 131 27.21 2.38 11.62
C ILE A 131 27.65 3.84 11.57
N CYS A 132 26.86 4.74 10.96
CA CYS A 132 27.20 6.16 10.89
C CYS A 132 27.33 6.78 12.28
N VAL A 133 26.39 6.47 13.19
CA VAL A 133 26.47 6.88 14.59
C VAL A 133 27.69 6.26 15.29
N ALA A 134 28.05 5.01 14.99
CA ALA A 134 29.19 4.34 15.60
C ALA A 134 30.56 4.86 15.12
N ILE A 135 30.63 5.41 13.92
CA ILE A 135 31.86 5.97 13.33
C ILE A 135 32.17 7.37 13.89
N GLU A 136 31.15 8.09 14.36
CA GLU A 136 31.31 9.42 14.93
C GLU A 136 32.32 9.40 16.10
N HIS A 137 33.36 10.22 16.00
CA HIS A 137 34.38 10.28 17.03
C HIS A 137 34.92 11.69 17.25
N VAL A 138 35.38 11.95 18.49
CA VAL A 138 35.99 13.24 18.85
C VAL A 138 37.28 13.43 18.04
N GLY A 139 37.45 14.62 17.44
CA GLY A 139 38.63 14.96 16.65
C GLY A 139 38.64 14.39 15.22
N GLN A 140 37.47 14.08 14.66
CA GLN A 140 37.35 13.56 13.31
C GLN A 140 37.73 14.57 12.21
N PRO A 141 38.25 14.11 11.07
CA PRO A 141 38.59 14.99 9.96
C PRO A 141 37.33 15.62 9.36
N THR A 142 37.46 16.84 8.83
CA THR A 142 36.32 17.64 8.34
C THR A 142 35.50 16.94 7.26
N TRP A 143 36.14 16.19 6.36
CA TRP A 143 35.43 15.42 5.33
C TRP A 143 34.50 14.35 5.91
N LEU A 144 34.86 13.76 7.07
CA LEU A 144 34.05 12.75 7.73
C LEU A 144 32.84 13.41 8.42
N SER A 145 33.04 14.55 9.07
CA SER A 145 31.94 15.37 9.61
C SER A 145 30.94 15.77 8.53
N ASP A 146 31.42 16.27 7.39
CA ASP A 146 30.56 16.66 6.28
C ASP A 146 29.77 15.46 5.73
N PHE A 147 30.43 14.30 5.60
CA PHE A 147 29.76 13.07 5.18
C PHE A 147 28.67 12.62 6.17
N LEU A 148 28.95 12.62 7.48
CA LEU A 148 27.97 12.25 8.51
C LEU A 148 26.76 13.20 8.50
N TYR A 149 26.98 14.50 8.31
CA TYR A 149 25.90 15.50 8.20
C TYR A 149 24.97 15.22 7.00
N TYR A 150 25.52 14.95 5.81
CA TYR A 150 24.68 14.56 4.67
C TYR A 150 24.02 13.20 4.87
N ALA A 151 24.70 12.25 5.51
CA ALA A 151 24.16 10.93 5.81
C ALA A 151 22.92 11.03 6.72
N GLU A 152 22.94 11.89 7.73
CA GLU A 152 21.80 12.15 8.62
C GLU A 152 20.56 12.61 7.83
N PHE A 153 20.72 13.57 6.91
CA PHE A 153 19.65 14.01 6.01
C PHE A 153 19.14 12.88 5.09
N VAL A 154 20.06 12.05 4.57
CA VAL A 154 19.69 10.91 3.71
C VAL A 154 18.91 9.87 4.50
N PHE A 155 19.35 9.50 5.72
CA PHE A 155 18.63 8.55 6.57
C PHE A 155 17.25 9.09 6.95
N LEU A 156 17.14 10.36 7.32
CA LEU A 156 15.85 11.00 7.58
C LEU A 156 14.91 10.90 6.36
N GLY A 157 15.40 11.20 5.16
CA GLY A 157 14.63 11.08 3.92
C GLY A 157 14.20 9.63 3.61
N LEU A 158 15.07 8.66 3.86
CA LEU A 158 14.77 7.23 3.68
C LEU A 158 13.71 6.74 4.67
N PHE A 159 13.82 7.08 5.95
CA PHE A 159 12.82 6.71 6.95
C PHE A 159 11.47 7.41 6.72
N LEU A 160 11.47 8.68 6.31
CA LEU A 160 10.24 9.38 5.90
C LEU A 160 9.57 8.68 4.71
N THR A 161 10.36 8.34 3.69
CA THR A 161 9.85 7.64 2.51
C THR A 161 9.30 6.26 2.89
N GLU A 162 10.01 5.50 3.72
CA GLU A 162 9.56 4.22 4.25
C GLU A 162 8.21 4.35 5.00
N MET A 163 8.10 5.32 5.90
CA MET A 163 6.86 5.65 6.62
C MET A 163 5.70 5.92 5.66
N LEU A 164 5.92 6.76 4.65
CA LEU A 164 4.91 7.09 3.65
C LEU A 164 4.47 5.85 2.86
N PHE A 165 5.41 4.99 2.48
CA PHE A 165 5.11 3.71 1.81
C PHE A 165 4.26 2.79 2.70
N LYS A 166 4.58 2.66 4.00
CA LYS A 166 3.80 1.87 4.96
C LYS A 166 2.38 2.43 5.12
N ILE A 167 2.23 3.74 5.29
CA ILE A 167 0.93 4.41 5.43
C ILE A 167 0.09 4.23 4.17
N PHE A 168 0.68 4.39 2.98
CA PHE A 168 -0.01 4.22 1.71
C PHE A 168 -0.53 2.78 1.52
N ALA A 169 0.26 1.78 1.91
CA ALA A 169 -0.10 0.39 1.72
C ALA A 169 -1.13 -0.14 2.72
N PHE A 170 -0.92 0.13 4.02
CA PHE A 170 -1.80 -0.37 5.09
C PHE A 170 -3.02 0.54 5.32
N GLY A 171 -2.87 1.84 5.09
CA GLY A 171 -3.83 2.88 5.46
C GLY A 171 -3.51 3.47 6.84
N PHE A 172 -3.82 4.76 7.01
CA PHE A 172 -3.46 5.56 8.18
C PHE A 172 -3.87 4.92 9.52
N ALA A 173 -5.12 4.47 9.65
CA ALA A 173 -5.63 3.90 10.91
C ALA A 173 -4.97 2.57 11.31
N LEU A 174 -4.53 1.76 10.34
CA LEU A 174 -3.90 0.46 10.61
C LEU A 174 -2.42 0.62 10.98
N TYR A 175 -1.77 1.67 10.46
CA TYR A 175 -0.38 2.02 10.77
C TYR A 175 -0.20 2.31 12.27
N PHE A 176 -1.04 3.18 12.84
CA PHE A 176 -1.01 3.55 14.27
C PHE A 176 -1.50 2.47 15.24
N LYS A 177 -1.96 1.32 14.75
CA LYS A 177 -2.31 0.18 15.62
C LYS A 177 -1.09 -0.69 15.95
N SER A 178 -0.05 -0.65 15.11
CA SER A 178 1.16 -1.44 15.31
C SER A 178 2.17 -0.68 16.18
N SER A 179 2.51 -1.23 17.34
CA SER A 179 3.48 -0.61 18.26
C SER A 179 4.85 -0.37 17.62
N PHE A 180 5.30 -1.25 16.72
CA PHE A 180 6.56 -1.08 16.00
C PHE A 180 6.53 0.09 15.01
N ASN A 181 5.38 0.32 14.35
CA ASN A 181 5.23 1.45 13.44
C ASN A 181 5.13 2.78 14.20
N ILE A 182 4.51 2.79 15.38
CA ILE A 182 4.52 3.98 16.25
C ILE A 182 5.95 4.31 16.68
N PHE A 183 6.73 3.31 17.07
CA PHE A 183 8.14 3.50 17.44
C PHE A 183 8.93 4.11 16.28
N ASP A 184 8.80 3.56 15.07
CA ASP A 184 9.41 4.08 13.85
C ASP A 184 9.05 5.56 13.62
N CYS A 185 7.76 5.91 13.75
CA CYS A 185 7.29 7.30 13.64
C CYS A 185 7.91 8.24 14.69
N VAL A 186 8.05 7.80 15.94
CA VAL A 186 8.71 8.59 16.99
C VAL A 186 10.18 8.80 16.66
N VAL A 187 10.88 7.78 16.16
CA VAL A 187 12.29 7.88 15.75
C VAL A 187 12.45 8.90 14.62
N VAL A 188 11.63 8.83 13.57
CA VAL A 188 11.68 9.80 12.47
C VAL A 188 11.42 11.23 12.95
N LEU A 189 10.44 11.42 13.83
CA LEU A 189 10.14 12.73 14.40
C LEU A 189 11.30 13.25 15.25
N ALA A 190 11.92 12.40 16.07
CA ALA A 190 13.08 12.78 16.87
C ALA A 190 14.25 13.22 15.99
N SER A 191 14.58 12.45 14.93
CA SER A 191 15.62 12.82 13.96
C SER A 191 15.28 14.11 13.21
N PHE A 192 14.00 14.34 12.87
CA PHE A 192 13.58 15.60 12.26
C PHE A 192 13.79 16.79 13.22
N PHE A 193 13.42 16.66 14.49
CA PHE A 193 13.62 17.72 15.48
C PHE A 193 15.10 17.99 15.73
N GLU A 194 15.93 16.95 15.77
CA GLU A 194 17.38 17.09 15.91
C GLU A 194 17.98 17.88 14.75
N VAL A 195 17.65 17.52 13.51
CA VAL A 195 18.09 18.27 12.32
C VAL A 195 17.61 19.71 12.33
N VAL A 196 16.34 19.97 12.68
CA VAL A 196 15.79 21.34 12.76
C VAL A 196 16.45 22.15 13.87
N TRP A 197 16.87 21.51 14.96
CA TRP A 197 17.53 22.18 16.08
C TRP A 197 19.02 22.46 15.81
N GLN A 198 19.67 21.64 14.97
CA GLN A 198 21.05 21.81 14.51
C GLN A 198 21.19 22.87 13.40
N LEU A 199 20.06 23.29 12.80
CA LEU A 199 19.94 24.29 11.72
C LEU A 199 19.89 25.73 12.25
#